data_AF-A0A2E9WEP5-F1
#
_entry.id   AF-A0A2E9WEP5-F1
#
_cell.length_a   1.000
_cell.length_b   1.000
_cell.length_c   1.000
_cell.angle_alpha   90.00
_cell.angle_beta   90.00
_cell.angle_gamma   90.00
#
_symmetry.space_group_name_H-M   'P 1'
#
loop_
_entity.id
_entity.type
_entity.pdbx_description
1 polymer ?
#
loop_
_entity_poly.entity_id
_entity_poly.type
_entity_poly.pdbx_seq_one_letter_code
_entity_poly.pdbx_strand_id
1 'polypeptide(L)'
;MATAREAWAALDIYTATQALKNFLTGVLPSHWLEMVKTRLYDDDNTAAWVLHRVVRDTLTAFTPVCPFFTHHITTTVYGTSSVDARAFPEHIDERFGEGQDEGDALRQLTGDLTAFNSQVWSTKREQGIALNQPIGGMELPTSLEAFRPVLTSMHRLA
;
A
#
# COMPACT_ATOMS: atom_id res chain seq x y z
N MET A 1 -12.81 -11.68 -2.32
CA MET A 1 -13.34 -10.48 -3.01
C MET A 1 -12.65 -10.42 -4.35
N ALA A 2 -13.37 -10.07 -5.42
CA ALA A 2 -12.76 -9.94 -6.75
C ALA A 2 -11.70 -8.83 -6.76
N THR A 3 -10.59 -9.04 -7.45
CA THR A 3 -9.57 -7.99 -7.59
C THR A 3 -10.05 -6.88 -8.52
N ALA A 4 -9.39 -5.72 -8.48
CA ALA A 4 -9.74 -4.62 -9.38
C ALA A 4 -9.65 -5.04 -10.86
N ARG A 5 -8.70 -5.90 -11.22
CA ARG A 5 -8.55 -6.45 -12.57
C ARG A 5 -9.75 -7.31 -12.98
N GLU A 6 -10.16 -8.25 -12.12
CA GLU A 6 -11.31 -9.11 -12.37
C GLU A 6 -12.61 -8.30 -12.46
N ALA A 7 -12.80 -7.33 -11.56
CA ALA A 7 -13.95 -6.45 -11.57
C ALA A 7 -14.02 -5.60 -12.85
N TRP A 8 -12.88 -5.08 -13.33
CA TRP A 8 -12.83 -4.40 -14.64
C TRP A 8 -13.18 -5.33 -15.80
N ALA A 9 -12.64 -6.55 -15.80
CA ALA A 9 -12.94 -7.55 -16.84
C ALA A 9 -14.43 -7.94 -16.86
N ALA A 10 -15.08 -7.96 -15.70
CA ALA A 10 -16.51 -8.24 -15.54
C ALA A 10 -17.41 -7.01 -15.72
N LEU A 11 -16.86 -5.84 -16.06
CA LEU A 11 -17.57 -4.55 -16.11
C LEU A 11 -18.25 -4.15 -14.78
N ASP A 12 -17.77 -4.67 -13.66
CA ASP A 12 -18.18 -4.25 -12.31
C ASP A 12 -17.37 -3.01 -11.88
N ILE A 13 -17.81 -1.86 -12.40
CA ILE A 13 -17.19 -0.55 -12.16
C ILE A 13 -17.18 -0.21 -10.66
N TYR A 14 -18.24 -0.57 -9.93
CA TYR A 14 -18.36 -0.24 -8.51
C TYR A 14 -17.30 -0.97 -7.69
N THR A 15 -17.20 -2.29 -7.85
CA THR A 15 -16.21 -3.10 -7.11
C THR A 15 -14.79 -2.70 -7.48
N ALA A 16 -14.50 -2.48 -8.77
CA ALA A 16 -13.18 -2.03 -9.21
C ALA A 16 -12.81 -0.67 -8.59
N THR A 17 -13.74 0.28 -8.58
CA THR A 17 -13.55 1.62 -7.99
C THR A 17 -13.32 1.53 -6.48
N GLN A 18 -14.12 0.75 -5.76
CA GLN A 18 -13.97 0.60 -4.32
C GLN A 18 -12.65 -0.08 -3.95
N ALA A 19 -12.23 -1.12 -4.68
CA ALA A 19 -10.96 -1.78 -4.44
C ALA A 19 -9.77 -0.81 -4.59
N LEU A 20 -9.74 -0.05 -5.68
CA LEU A 20 -8.69 0.93 -5.94
C LEU A 20 -8.70 2.08 -4.93
N LYS A 21 -9.87 2.62 -4.61
CA LYS A 21 -10.04 3.68 -3.61
C LYS A 21 -9.56 3.21 -2.23
N ASN A 22 -10.01 2.05 -1.79
CA ASN A 22 -9.65 1.50 -0.49
C ASN A 22 -8.15 1.27 -0.37
N PHE A 23 -7.50 0.81 -1.44
CA PHE A 23 -6.04 0.70 -1.47
C PHE A 23 -5.37 2.09 -1.39
N LEU A 24 -5.79 3.04 -2.24
CA LEU A 24 -5.20 4.39 -2.33
C LEU A 24 -5.35 5.22 -1.07
N THR A 25 -6.43 5.07 -0.31
CA THR A 25 -6.69 5.89 0.88
C THR A 25 -6.58 5.13 2.19
N GLY A 26 -6.76 3.80 2.16
CA GLY A 26 -6.82 2.96 3.35
C GLY A 26 -5.55 2.16 3.62
N VAL A 27 -4.82 1.74 2.59
CA VAL A 27 -3.65 0.86 2.74
C VAL A 27 -2.34 1.58 2.46
N LEU A 28 -2.21 2.15 1.25
CA LEU A 28 -0.96 2.73 0.77
C LEU A 28 -0.46 3.88 1.67
N PRO A 29 -1.21 5.00 1.84
CA PRO A 29 -0.74 6.12 2.65
C PRO A 29 -0.81 5.81 4.15
N SER A 30 -1.85 5.10 4.59
CA SER A 30 -2.13 4.90 6.01
C SER A 30 -1.20 3.90 6.67
N HIS A 31 -0.63 2.96 5.93
CA HIS A 31 0.22 1.90 6.49
C HIS A 31 1.55 1.78 5.77
N TRP A 32 1.55 1.47 4.47
CA TRP A 32 2.79 1.19 3.75
C TRP A 32 3.73 2.40 3.74
N LEU A 33 3.20 3.60 3.49
CA LEU A 33 4.00 4.82 3.44
C LEU A 33 4.62 5.15 4.80
N GLU A 34 3.90 4.95 5.90
CA GLU A 34 4.45 5.14 7.25
C GLU A 34 5.55 4.12 7.56
N MET A 35 5.44 2.88 7.08
CA MET A 35 6.47 1.84 7.26
C MET A 35 7.77 2.16 6.50
N VAL A 36 7.68 2.76 5.32
CA VAL A 36 8.88 3.08 4.50
C VAL A 36 9.40 4.50 4.70
N LYS A 37 8.73 5.32 5.50
CA LYS A 37 8.97 6.76 5.63
C LYS A 37 10.42 7.10 5.96
N THR A 38 11.02 6.38 6.91
CA THR A 38 12.42 6.56 7.29
C THR A 38 13.36 6.25 6.12
N ARG A 39 13.12 5.13 5.42
CA ARG A 39 13.89 4.76 4.23
C ARG A 39 13.83 5.83 3.14
N LEU A 40 12.66 6.45 2.94
CA LEU A 40 12.50 7.55 2.00
C LEU A 40 13.26 8.81 2.41
N TYR A 41 13.33 9.12 3.71
CA TYR A 41 14.15 10.23 4.22
C TYR A 41 15.65 9.95 4.14
N ASP A 42 16.04 8.68 4.12
CA ASP A 42 17.43 8.22 3.98
C ASP A 42 17.81 8.00 2.50
N ASP A 43 17.08 8.60 1.55
CA ASP A 43 17.32 8.55 0.10
C ASP A 43 17.39 7.11 -0.48
N ASP A 44 16.62 6.17 0.08
CA ASP A 44 16.52 4.80 -0.43
C ASP A 44 15.79 4.78 -1.78
N ASN A 45 16.58 4.76 -2.86
CA ASN A 45 16.10 4.67 -4.24
C ASN A 45 15.21 3.44 -4.50
N THR A 46 15.39 2.35 -3.77
CA THR A 46 14.54 1.15 -3.91
C THR A 46 13.15 1.42 -3.37
N ALA A 47 13.06 2.03 -2.18
CA ALA A 47 11.77 2.42 -1.60
C ALA A 47 11.05 3.47 -2.46
N ALA A 48 11.78 4.47 -2.95
CA ALA A 48 11.26 5.48 -3.86
C ALA A 48 10.74 4.85 -5.16
N TRP A 49 11.50 3.92 -5.76
CA TRP A 49 11.08 3.22 -6.97
C TRP A 49 9.78 2.44 -6.77
N VAL A 50 9.65 1.71 -5.66
CA VAL A 50 8.41 0.97 -5.34
C VAL A 50 7.23 1.93 -5.17
N LEU A 51 7.41 3.04 -4.46
CA LEU A 51 6.36 4.04 -4.30
C LEU A 51 5.88 4.58 -5.66
N HIS A 52 6.82 5.00 -6.51
CA HIS A 52 6.48 5.51 -7.84
C HIS A 52 5.79 4.46 -8.71
N ARG A 53 6.27 3.21 -8.70
CA ARG A 53 5.65 2.11 -9.42
C ARG A 53 4.20 1.89 -8.97
N VAL A 54 3.97 1.75 -7.66
CA VAL A 54 2.64 1.50 -7.10
C VAL A 54 1.68 2.65 -7.43
N VAL A 55 2.13 3.90 -7.26
CA VAL A 55 1.31 5.08 -7.58
C VAL A 55 0.95 5.12 -9.07
N ARG A 56 1.93 4.95 -9.96
CA ARG A 56 1.71 4.97 -11.42
C ARG A 56 0.71 3.90 -11.86
N ASP A 57 0.88 2.68 -11.37
CA ASP A 57 0.04 1.55 -11.74
C ASP A 57 -1.38 1.72 -11.20
N THR A 58 -1.51 2.17 -9.95
CA THR A 58 -2.83 2.39 -9.36
C THR A 58 -3.59 3.51 -10.06
N LEU A 59 -2.92 4.61 -10.43
CA LEU A 59 -3.54 5.69 -11.22
C LEU A 59 -3.92 5.21 -12.63
N THR A 60 -3.13 4.35 -13.24
CA THR A 60 -3.48 3.71 -14.53
C THR A 60 -4.74 2.85 -14.40
N ALA A 61 -4.83 2.02 -13.36
CA ALA A 61 -6.03 1.24 -13.09
C ALA A 61 -7.26 2.10 -12.72
N PHE A 62 -7.04 3.30 -12.19
CA PHE A 62 -8.09 4.23 -11.74
C PHE A 62 -8.54 5.22 -12.83
N THR A 63 -7.79 5.31 -13.94
CA THR A 63 -8.08 6.20 -15.06
C THR A 63 -9.51 6.08 -15.61
N PRO A 64 -10.13 4.89 -15.76
CA PRO A 64 -11.51 4.78 -16.23
C PRO A 64 -12.54 5.51 -15.35
N VAL A 65 -12.23 5.75 -14.06
CA VAL A 65 -13.10 6.43 -13.10
C VAL A 65 -12.82 7.93 -13.04
N CYS A 66 -11.54 8.32 -12.99
CA CYS A 66 -11.11 9.72 -12.81
C CYS A 66 -10.03 10.11 -13.83
N PRO A 67 -10.35 10.22 -15.13
CA PRO A 67 -9.36 10.39 -16.18
C PRO A 67 -8.59 11.71 -16.09
N PHE A 68 -9.25 12.83 -15.81
CA PHE A 68 -8.56 14.13 -15.71
C PHE A 68 -7.63 14.22 -14.49
N PHE A 69 -8.03 13.65 -13.36
CA PHE A 69 -7.22 13.60 -12.14
C PHE A 69 -5.96 12.75 -12.35
N THR A 70 -6.15 11.54 -12.88
CA THR A 70 -5.05 10.61 -13.14
C THR A 70 -4.12 11.14 -14.23
N HIS A 71 -4.66 11.74 -15.29
CA HIS A 71 -3.90 12.47 -16.32
C HIS A 71 -3.00 13.56 -15.72
N HIS A 72 -3.57 14.44 -14.90
CA HIS A 72 -2.84 15.58 -14.35
C HIS A 72 -1.66 15.11 -13.48
N ILE A 73 -1.90 14.18 -12.55
CA ILE A 73 -0.83 13.67 -11.68
C ILE A 73 0.26 12.97 -12.49
N THR A 74 -0.12 12.05 -13.38
CA THR A 74 0.87 11.23 -14.08
C THR A 74 1.66 12.02 -15.11
N THR A 75 1.06 12.99 -15.80
CA THR A 75 1.77 13.90 -16.69
C THR A 75 2.72 14.81 -15.90
N THR A 76 2.31 15.29 -14.73
CA THR A 76 3.15 16.16 -13.88
C THR A 76 4.36 15.41 -13.32
N VAL A 77 4.16 14.19 -12.81
CA VAL A 77 5.21 13.44 -12.12
C VAL A 77 6.08 12.64 -13.10
N TYR A 78 5.50 12.08 -14.16
CA TYR A 78 6.15 11.13 -15.06
C TYR A 78 6.30 11.63 -16.50
N GLY A 79 5.74 12.79 -16.84
CA GLY A 79 5.74 13.32 -18.21
C GLY A 79 4.80 12.59 -19.18
N THR A 80 4.09 11.56 -18.71
CA THR A 80 3.19 10.73 -19.53
C THR A 80 1.84 10.55 -18.85
N SER A 81 0.76 10.64 -19.62
CA SER A 81 -0.60 10.48 -19.13
C SER A 81 -0.96 9.00 -18.96
N SER A 82 -1.53 8.63 -17.80
CA SER A 82 -2.09 7.29 -17.59
C SER A 82 -3.33 7.00 -18.44
N VAL A 83 -4.00 8.03 -18.96
CA VAL A 83 -5.14 7.89 -19.89
C VAL A 83 -4.74 7.25 -21.22
N ASP A 84 -3.47 7.35 -21.58
CA ASP A 84 -2.95 6.77 -22.81
C ASP A 84 -2.66 5.27 -22.68
N ALA A 85 -2.72 4.73 -21.46
CA ALA A 85 -2.55 3.30 -21.23
C ALA A 85 -3.60 2.49 -22.00
N ARG A 86 -3.18 1.32 -22.49
CA ARG A 86 -4.00 0.40 -23.28
C ARG A 86 -4.17 -0.97 -22.64
N ALA A 87 -3.52 -1.21 -21.51
CA ALA A 87 -3.59 -2.45 -20.76
C ALA A 87 -3.66 -2.15 -19.25
N PHE A 88 -4.24 -3.08 -18.50
CA PHE A 88 -4.19 -3.05 -17.05
C PHE A 88 -2.75 -3.31 -16.57
N PRO A 89 -2.28 -2.68 -15.49
CA PRO A 89 -0.92 -2.89 -14.99
C PRO A 89 -0.56 -4.36 -14.78
N GLU A 90 0.62 -4.74 -15.24
CA GLU A 90 1.17 -6.08 -15.12
C GLU A 90 2.06 -6.23 -13.89
N HIS A 91 2.17 -7.45 -13.39
CA HIS A 91 3.11 -7.78 -12.32
C HIS A 91 4.55 -7.58 -12.81
N ILE A 92 5.42 -7.10 -11.92
CA ILE A 92 6.85 -6.95 -12.25
C ILE A 92 7.55 -8.31 -12.27
N ASP A 93 7.07 -9.21 -11.41
CA ASP A 93 7.52 -10.58 -11.32
C ASP A 93 6.28 -11.44 -11.07
N GLU A 94 6.06 -12.39 -11.97
CA GLU A 94 4.88 -13.25 -11.95
C GLU A 94 4.77 -14.05 -10.66
N ARG A 95 5.88 -14.35 -9.95
CA ARG A 95 5.85 -15.09 -8.67
C ARG A 95 5.07 -14.38 -7.56
N PHE A 96 4.94 -13.06 -7.65
CA PHE A 96 4.14 -12.26 -6.73
C PHE A 96 2.74 -11.96 -7.26
N GLY A 97 2.38 -12.49 -8.44
CA GLY A 97 1.07 -12.36 -9.05
C GLY A 97 -0.03 -13.07 -8.27
N GLU A 98 -1.28 -12.77 -8.62
CA GLU A 98 -2.46 -13.44 -8.04
C GLU A 98 -2.47 -14.95 -8.34
N GLY A 99 -2.83 -15.77 -7.35
CA GLY A 99 -2.85 -17.23 -7.49
C GLY A 99 -1.48 -17.89 -7.41
N GLN A 100 -0.45 -17.16 -6.97
CA GLN A 100 0.89 -17.67 -6.74
C GLN A 100 1.18 -17.71 -5.24
N ASP A 101 1.74 -18.83 -4.77
CA ASP A 101 1.93 -19.12 -3.35
C ASP A 101 2.67 -17.99 -2.60
N GLU A 102 3.76 -17.48 -3.16
CA GLU A 102 4.56 -16.43 -2.53
C GLU A 102 3.82 -15.10 -2.47
N GLY A 103 3.19 -14.69 -3.58
CA GLY A 103 2.36 -13.48 -3.62
C GLY A 103 1.16 -13.56 -2.68
N ASP A 104 0.47 -14.70 -2.64
CA ASP A 104 -0.72 -14.90 -1.81
C ASP A 104 -0.37 -14.94 -0.33
N ALA A 105 0.74 -15.59 0.04
CA ALA A 105 1.25 -15.57 1.40
C ALA A 105 1.55 -14.13 1.87
N LEU A 106 2.20 -13.31 1.03
CA LEU A 106 2.46 -11.91 1.37
C LEU A 106 1.18 -11.08 1.48
N ARG A 107 0.22 -11.25 0.57
CA ARG A 107 -1.07 -10.53 0.61
C ARG A 107 -1.86 -10.86 1.88
N GLN A 108 -1.85 -12.10 2.33
CA GLN A 108 -2.53 -12.53 3.56
C GLN A 108 -2.03 -11.80 4.81
N LEU A 109 -0.75 -11.41 4.85
CA LEU A 109 -0.17 -10.66 5.97
C LEU A 109 -0.67 -9.21 6.06
N THR A 110 -1.33 -8.68 5.02
CA THR A 110 -1.85 -7.30 5.01
C THR A 110 -2.87 -7.06 6.12
N GLY A 111 -3.74 -8.04 6.37
CA GLY A 111 -4.74 -7.95 7.44
C GLY A 111 -4.08 -7.77 8.81
N ASP A 112 -3.16 -8.67 9.14
CA ASP A 112 -2.41 -8.63 10.40
C ASP A 112 -1.59 -7.34 10.55
N LEU A 113 -0.90 -6.91 9.49
CA LEU A 113 -0.11 -5.68 9.48
C LEU A 113 -0.96 -4.44 9.78
N THR A 114 -2.09 -4.29 9.09
CA THR A 114 -2.96 -3.13 9.26
C THR A 114 -3.65 -3.12 10.63
N ALA A 115 -4.04 -4.31 11.12
CA ALA A 115 -4.61 -4.48 12.46
C ALA A 115 -3.60 -4.11 13.55
N PHE A 116 -2.38 -4.64 13.48
CA PHE A 116 -1.32 -4.33 14.44
C PHE A 116 -0.98 -2.84 14.45
N ASN A 117 -0.81 -2.23 13.28
CA ASN A 117 -0.55 -0.79 13.18
C ASN A 117 -1.65 0.05 13.83
N SER A 118 -2.91 -0.29 13.55
CA SER A 118 -4.08 0.39 14.13
C SER A 118 -4.15 0.22 15.64
N GLN A 119 -3.84 -0.97 16.15
CA GLN A 119 -3.78 -1.28 17.58
C GLN A 119 -2.74 -0.41 18.27
N VAL A 120 -1.49 -0.38 17.78
CA VAL A 120 -0.42 0.43 18.38
C VAL A 120 -0.81 1.92 18.44
N TRP A 121 -1.39 2.46 17.35
CA TRP A 121 -1.80 3.86 17.34
C TRP A 121 -2.98 4.14 18.28
N SER A 122 -3.95 3.23 18.39
CA SER A 122 -5.06 3.36 19.36
C SER A 122 -4.53 3.37 20.78
N THR A 123 -3.66 2.42 21.12
CA THR A 123 -3.07 2.32 22.46
C THR A 123 -2.26 3.57 22.82
N LYS A 124 -1.45 4.10 21.89
CA LYS A 124 -0.75 5.37 22.13
C LYS A 124 -1.72 6.52 22.41
N ARG A 125 -2.79 6.64 21.62
CA ARG A 125 -3.81 7.69 21.81
C ARG A 125 -4.52 7.56 23.15
N GLU A 126 -4.91 6.35 23.53
CA GLU A 126 -5.58 6.05 24.80
C GLU A 126 -4.68 6.37 26.02
N GLN A 127 -3.37 6.18 25.88
CA GLN A 127 -2.38 6.50 26.90
C GLN A 127 -1.87 7.96 26.85
N GLY A 128 -2.37 8.78 25.92
CA GLY A 128 -1.89 10.16 25.73
C GLY A 128 -0.46 10.26 25.19
N ILE A 129 0.08 9.18 24.63
CA ILE A 129 1.42 9.11 24.04
C ILE A 129 1.37 9.63 22.60
N ALA A 130 2.27 10.55 22.23
CA ALA A 130 2.39 10.99 20.86
C ALA A 130 2.82 9.83 19.94
N LEU A 131 2.30 9.78 18.70
CA LEU A 131 2.55 8.65 17.79
C LEU A 131 4.04 8.39 17.52
N ASN A 132 4.86 9.42 17.58
CA ASN A 132 6.30 9.38 17.41
C ASN A 132 7.08 9.05 18.69
N GLN A 133 6.44 8.82 19.83
CA GLN A 133 7.12 8.46 21.09
C GLN A 133 7.17 6.94 21.27
N PRO A 134 8.17 6.40 21.99
CA PRO A 134 8.26 4.96 22.26
C PRO A 134 7.05 4.41 23.00
N ILE A 135 6.74 3.13 22.75
CA ILE A 135 5.72 2.37 23.48
C ILE A 135 6.27 0.98 23.82
N GLY A 136 6.16 0.60 25.09
CA GLY A 136 6.53 -0.74 25.56
C GLY A 136 5.32 -1.65 25.71
N GLY A 137 5.57 -2.96 25.86
CA GLY A 137 4.52 -3.95 26.15
C GLY A 137 3.64 -4.33 24.95
N MET A 138 4.02 -3.94 23.74
CA MET A 138 3.36 -4.37 22.51
C MET A 138 4.00 -5.66 22.01
N GLU A 139 3.23 -6.76 22.01
CA GLU A 139 3.68 -8.03 21.44
C GLU A 139 3.41 -8.07 19.95
N LEU A 140 4.43 -8.42 19.17
CA LEU A 140 4.30 -8.59 17.73
C LEU A 140 3.71 -9.97 17.42
N PRO A 141 2.67 -10.08 16.57
CA PRO A 141 2.17 -11.38 16.12
C PRO A 141 3.25 -12.19 15.40
N THR A 142 3.26 -13.52 15.60
CA THR A 142 4.24 -14.43 14.97
C THR A 142 4.25 -14.34 13.44
N SER A 143 3.09 -14.07 12.83
CA SER A 143 2.96 -13.87 11.38
C SER A 143 3.74 -12.66 10.87
N LEU A 144 4.01 -11.68 11.73
CA LEU A 144 4.66 -10.41 11.38
C LEU A 144 6.15 -10.36 11.76
N GLU A 145 6.73 -11.45 12.25
CA GLU A 145 8.14 -11.49 12.67
C GLU A 145 9.11 -11.04 11.58
N ALA A 146 8.83 -11.39 10.32
CA ALA A 146 9.63 -10.94 9.18
C ALA A 146 9.67 -9.40 9.03
N PHE A 147 8.67 -8.69 9.54
CA PHE A 147 8.57 -7.23 9.53
C PHE A 147 9.01 -6.57 10.84
N ARG A 148 9.52 -7.34 11.81
CA ARG A 148 9.96 -6.80 13.12
C ARG A 148 10.88 -5.59 12.99
N PRO A 149 11.94 -5.57 12.15
CA PRO A 149 12.84 -4.42 12.07
C PRO A 149 12.12 -3.13 11.68
N VAL A 150 11.24 -3.20 10.67
CA VAL A 150 10.50 -2.03 10.17
C VAL A 150 9.41 -1.59 11.16
N LEU A 151 8.68 -2.52 11.76
CA LEU A 151 7.62 -2.20 12.72
C LEU A 151 8.18 -1.66 14.04
N THR A 152 9.28 -2.21 14.54
CA THR A 152 9.99 -1.69 15.72
C THR A 152 10.49 -0.27 15.46
N SER A 153 11.12 -0.02 14.30
CA SER A 153 11.59 1.32 13.94
C SER A 153 10.45 2.32 13.80
N MET A 154 9.39 1.96 13.06
CA MET A 154 8.25 2.84 12.79
C MET A 154 7.49 3.19 14.07
N HIS A 155 7.19 2.21 14.91
CA HIS A 155 6.40 2.42 16.12
C HIS A 155 7.22 2.77 17.35
N ARG A 156 8.55 2.71 17.27
CA ARG A 156 9.46 2.83 18.44
C ARG A 156 9.06 1.85 19.55
N LEU A 157 8.94 0.57 19.17
CA LEU A 157 8.62 -0.50 20.13
C LEU A 157 9.81 -0.67 21.09
N ALA A 158 9.54 -0.60 22.38
CA ALA A 158 10.53 -0.71 23.47
C ALA A 158 10.45 -2.07 24.17
#